data_AF-A0A0J8TXI1-F1
#
_entry.id   AF-A0A0J8TXI1-F1
#
_cell.length_a   1.000
_cell.length_b   1.000
_cell.length_c   1.000
_cell.angle_alpha   90.00
_cell.angle_beta   90.00
_cell.angle_gamma   90.00
#
_symmetry.space_group_name_H-M   'P 1'
#
loop_
_entity.id
_entity.type
_entity.pdbx_description
1 polymer ?
#
loop_
_entity_poly.entity_id
_entity_poly.type
_entity_poly.pdbx_seq_one_letter_code
_entity_poly.pdbx_strand_id
1 'polypeptide(L)'
;MKSSPEPVGGCGGAEKTVTISWVEESHHRVRVRVPADFDAGECDLENGLAGLSDDGFEYVERSVCEVRDVEHDPAAEFFDPVRV
;
A
#
# COMPACT_ATOMS: atom_id res chain seq x y z
N MET A 1 -59.16 -9.97 4.57
CA MET A 1 -58.08 -9.09 4.09
C MET A 1 -56.80 -9.90 4.12
N LYS A 2 -56.09 -10.00 2.99
CA LYS A 2 -54.91 -10.84 2.86
C LYS A 2 -53.78 -10.25 3.72
N SER A 3 -53.18 -11.08 4.57
CA SER A 3 -51.86 -10.83 5.15
C SER A 3 -50.84 -10.66 4.04
N SER A 4 -50.09 -9.56 4.06
CA SER A 4 -48.81 -9.49 3.36
C SER A 4 -47.71 -9.71 4.39
N PRO A 5 -46.84 -10.72 4.19
CA PRO A 5 -45.63 -10.86 4.99
C PRO A 5 -44.64 -9.75 4.65
N GLU A 6 -44.00 -9.19 5.67
CA GLU A 6 -42.87 -8.29 5.52
C GLU A 6 -41.71 -9.04 4.81
N PRO A 7 -40.90 -8.36 3.98
CA PRO A 7 -39.85 -9.03 3.24
C PRO A 7 -38.79 -9.57 4.22
N VAL A 8 -38.68 -10.89 4.25
CA VAL A 8 -37.56 -11.62 4.83
C VAL A 8 -36.49 -11.74 3.74
N GLY A 9 -35.33 -11.13 3.94
CA GLY A 9 -34.12 -11.35 3.13
C GLY A 9 -33.39 -10.03 2.80
N GLY A 10 -32.10 -9.85 3.10
CA GLY A 10 -31.11 -10.84 3.50
C GLY A 10 -29.92 -10.23 4.24
N CYS A 11 -29.12 -11.12 4.82
CA CYS A 11 -27.81 -10.81 5.38
C CYS A 11 -26.83 -10.49 4.24
N GLY A 12 -26.96 -9.33 3.60
CA GLY A 12 -25.89 -8.68 2.87
C GLY A 12 -25.44 -7.52 3.74
N GLY A 13 -24.29 -7.62 4.41
CA GLY A 13 -23.78 -6.50 5.19
C GLY A 13 -23.67 -5.28 4.26
N ALA A 14 -24.29 -4.15 4.64
CA ALA A 14 -24.22 -2.95 3.83
C ALA A 14 -22.75 -2.58 3.60
N GLU A 15 -22.36 -2.51 2.33
CA GLU A 15 -21.02 -2.05 1.94
C GLU A 15 -20.86 -0.60 2.37
N LYS A 16 -19.65 -0.23 2.77
CA LYS A 16 -19.28 1.15 3.08
C LYS A 16 -18.00 1.49 2.33
N THR A 17 -17.85 2.76 2.00
CA THR A 17 -16.64 3.26 1.35
C THR A 17 -15.71 3.83 2.42
N VAL A 18 -14.44 3.47 2.34
CA VAL A 18 -13.38 3.98 3.20
C VAL A 18 -12.21 4.46 2.35
N THR A 19 -11.53 5.50 2.81
CA THR A 19 -10.19 5.83 2.31
C THR A 19 -9.17 5.15 3.20
N ILE A 20 -8.27 4.38 2.60
CA ILE A 20 -7.14 3.74 3.29
C ILE A 20 -5.85 4.37 2.77
N SER A 21 -5.14 5.07 3.64
CA SER A 21 -3.82 5.64 3.36
C SER A 21 -2.75 4.68 3.86
N TRP A 22 -1.78 4.36 3.03
CA TRP A 22 -0.67 3.47 3.38
C TRP A 22 0.60 3.92 2.65
N VAL A 23 1.75 3.50 3.17
CA VAL A 23 3.08 3.75 2.58
C VAL A 23 3.78 2.44 2.28
N GLU A 24 4.64 2.51 1.27
CA GLU A 24 5.53 1.43 0.83
C GLU A 24 6.97 1.92 0.93
N GLU A 25 7.81 1.20 1.67
CA GLU A 25 9.23 1.48 1.83
C GLU A 25 10.04 0.33 1.22
N SER A 26 10.90 0.62 0.25
CA SER A 26 11.77 -0.37 -0.39
C SER A 26 13.16 -0.33 0.23
N HIS A 27 13.66 -1.49 0.65
CA HIS A 27 14.95 -1.64 1.31
C HIS A 27 15.96 -2.22 0.32
N HIS A 28 17.04 -1.48 0.09
CA HIS A 28 18.11 -1.84 -0.82
C HIS A 28 19.45 -1.88 -0.09
N ARG A 29 20.28 -2.87 -0.42
CA ARG A 29 21.65 -3.00 0.07
C ARG A 29 22.55 -3.56 -1.02
N VAL A 30 23.52 -2.77 -1.44
CA VAL A 30 24.52 -3.15 -2.44
C VAL A 30 25.93 -2.94 -1.92
N ARG A 31 26.88 -3.78 -2.38
CA ARG A 31 28.32 -3.55 -2.18
C ARG A 31 28.94 -3.11 -3.51
N VAL A 32 29.47 -1.90 -3.55
CA VAL A 32 30.12 -1.32 -4.73
C VAL A 32 31.60 -1.07 -4.49
N ARG A 33 32.39 -1.04 -5.56
CA ARG A 33 33.78 -0.56 -5.51
C ARG A 33 33.78 0.94 -5.79
N VAL A 34 34.50 1.69 -4.97
CA VAL A 34 34.64 3.15 -5.06
C VAL A 34 36.11 3.54 -5.17
N PRO A 35 36.45 4.77 -5.63
CA PRO A 35 37.81 5.32 -5.57
C PRO A 35 38.36 5.35 -4.14
N ALA A 36 39.69 5.39 -4.00
CA ALA A 36 40.35 5.35 -2.68
C ALA A 36 40.10 6.60 -1.82
N ASP A 37 39.84 7.73 -2.47
CA ASP A 37 39.50 9.04 -1.93
C ASP A 37 37.98 9.29 -1.86
N PHE A 38 37.16 8.24 -1.98
CA PHE A 38 35.70 8.36 -1.96
C PHE A 38 35.20 9.01 -0.66
N ASP A 39 34.45 10.09 -0.80
CA ASP A 39 33.66 10.72 0.25
C ASP A 39 32.17 10.66 -0.10
N ALA A 40 31.39 9.99 0.74
CA ALA A 40 29.94 9.84 0.57
C ALA A 40 29.20 11.18 0.68
N GLY A 41 29.70 12.14 1.48
CA GLY A 41 29.04 13.43 1.71
C GLY A 41 29.11 14.38 0.51
N GLU A 42 30.03 14.12 -0.42
CA GLU A 42 30.22 14.92 -1.64
C GLU A 42 29.52 14.31 -2.87
N CYS A 43 28.84 13.17 -2.72
CA CYS A 43 28.22 12.42 -3.81
C CYS A 43 26.69 12.41 -3.73
N ASP A 44 26.02 12.52 -4.88
CA ASP A 44 24.59 12.25 -5.02
C ASP A 44 24.35 10.74 -5.11
N LEU A 45 24.35 10.07 -3.96
CA LEU A 45 24.20 8.62 -3.87
C LEU A 45 22.79 8.16 -4.24
N GLU A 46 21.76 8.95 -3.93
CA GLU A 46 20.36 8.57 -4.17
C GLU A 46 20.09 8.33 -5.66
N ASN A 47 20.52 9.27 -6.51
CA ASN A 47 20.40 9.11 -7.96
C ASN A 47 21.48 8.20 -8.55
N GLY A 48 22.69 8.23 -8.00
CA GLY A 48 23.81 7.42 -8.48
C GLY A 48 23.57 5.92 -8.33
N LEU A 49 23.01 5.49 -7.20
CA LEU A 49 22.72 4.07 -6.92
C LEU A 49 21.58 3.53 -7.79
N ALA A 50 20.61 4.37 -8.18
CA ALA A 50 19.53 3.99 -9.09
C ALA A 50 20.04 3.62 -10.50
N GLY A 51 21.26 4.03 -10.87
CA GLY A 51 21.89 3.70 -12.14
C GLY A 51 22.63 2.35 -12.15
N LEU A 52 22.69 1.63 -11.03
CA LEU A 52 23.34 0.33 -10.97
C LEU A 52 22.51 -0.73 -11.71
N SER A 53 23.19 -1.70 -12.33
CA SER A 53 22.52 -2.84 -12.97
C SER A 53 21.85 -3.78 -11.96
N ASP A 54 22.40 -3.80 -10.75
CA ASP A 54 21.83 -4.45 -9.57
C ASP A 54 21.71 -3.36 -8.50
N ASP A 55 20.47 -2.94 -8.25
CA ASP A 55 20.14 -1.90 -7.28
C ASP A 55 20.15 -2.41 -5.83
N GLY A 56 20.41 -3.71 -5.63
CA GLY A 56 20.51 -4.34 -4.32
C GLY A 56 19.17 -4.49 -3.60
N PHE A 57 18.05 -4.55 -4.31
CA PHE A 57 16.74 -4.79 -3.69
C PHE A 57 16.74 -6.01 -2.74
N GLU A 58 16.35 -5.80 -1.49
CA GLU A 58 16.21 -6.88 -0.50
C GLU A 58 14.72 -7.20 -0.25
N TYR A 59 13.93 -6.20 0.13
CA TYR A 59 12.50 -6.39 0.46
C TYR A 59 11.74 -5.06 0.49
N VAL A 60 10.41 -5.16 0.66
CA VAL A 60 9.50 -4.02 0.87
C VAL A 60 8.79 -4.15 2.21
N GLU A 61 8.71 -3.06 2.96
CA GLU A 61 7.84 -2.90 4.12
C GLU A 61 6.60 -2.08 3.73
N ARG A 62 5.42 -2.51 4.20
CA ARG A 62 4.15 -1.81 3.96
C ARG A 62 3.50 -1.48 5.28
N SER A 63 3.12 -0.21 5.44
CA SER A 63 2.51 0.30 6.66
C SER A 63 1.23 1.03 6.35
N VAL A 64 0.12 0.60 6.96
CA VAL A 64 -1.15 1.35 6.90
C VAL A 64 -1.03 2.55 7.84
N CYS A 65 -1.21 3.75 7.29
CA CYS A 65 -1.12 4.99 8.04
C CYS A 65 -2.48 5.37 8.65
N GLU A 66 -3.55 5.21 7.87
CA GLU A 66 -4.87 5.68 8.27
C GLU A 66 -5.99 4.96 7.54
N VAL A 67 -7.13 4.79 8.22
CA VAL A 67 -8.41 4.38 7.63
C VAL A 67 -9.48 5.38 8.05
N ARG A 68 -10.20 5.95 7.08
CA ARG A 68 -11.31 6.88 7.33
C ARG A 68 -12.58 6.43 6.60
N ASP A 69 -13.70 6.45 7.31
CA ASP A 69 -15.01 6.37 6.69
C ASP A 69 -15.27 7.62 5.84
N VAL A 70 -15.86 7.42 4.66
CA VAL A 70 -16.26 8.50 3.75
C VAL A 70 -17.71 8.30 3.29
N GLU A 71 -18.24 9.26 2.52
CA GLU A 71 -19.55 9.07 1.89
C GLU A 71 -19.52 7.81 1.02
N HIS A 72 -20.62 7.06 1.03
CA HIS A 72 -20.73 5.83 0.27
C HIS A 72 -20.66 6.11 -1.23
N ASP A 73 -19.62 5.57 -1.85
CA ASP A 73 -19.40 5.61 -3.29
C ASP A 73 -19.48 4.18 -3.85
N PRO A 74 -20.60 3.82 -4.51
CA PRO A 74 -20.78 2.50 -5.10
C PRO A 74 -19.95 2.27 -6.38
N ALA A 75 -19.28 3.29 -6.91
CA ALA A 75 -18.35 3.16 -8.02
C ALA A 75 -16.90 2.89 -7.58
N ALA A 76 -16.61 3.00 -6.28
CA ALA A 76 -15.31 2.67 -5.72
C ALA A 76 -15.00 1.18 -5.86
N GLU A 77 -13.71 0.85 -5.99
CA GLU A 77 -13.27 -0.55 -6.10
C GLU A 77 -13.60 -1.33 -4.81
N PHE A 78 -14.19 -2.52 -4.98
CA PHE A 78 -14.46 -3.40 -3.85
C PHE A 78 -13.17 -4.10 -3.42
N PHE A 79 -12.74 -3.82 -2.20
CA PHE A 79 -11.62 -4.49 -1.56
C PHE A 79 -12.14 -5.62 -0.64
N ASP A 80 -11.82 -6.88 -0.96
CA ASP A 80 -12.13 -8.04 -0.12
C ASP A 80 -10.95 -8.39 0.81
N PRO A 81 -11.00 -8.03 2.11
CA PRO A 81 -9.87 -8.25 3.00
C PRO A 81 -9.74 -9.74 3.37
N VAL A 82 -8.53 -10.28 3.16
CA VAL A 82 -8.17 -11.59 3.71
C VAL A 82 -8.16 -11.50 5.25
N ARG A 83 -8.91 -12.40 5.91
CA ARG A 83 -8.98 -12.47 7.38
C ARG A 83 -7.93 -13.47 7.88
N VAL A 84 -7.13 -13.04 8.84
CA VAL A 84 -6.09 -13.84 9.53
C VAL A 84 -6.51 -14.22 10.94
#